data_AF-A0A961C8D9-F1
#
_entry.id   AF-A0A961C8D9-F1
#
_cell.length_a   1.000
_cell.length_b   1.000
_cell.length_c   1.000
_cell.angle_alpha   90.00
_cell.angle_beta   90.00
_cell.angle_gamma   90.00
#
_symmetry.space_group_name_H-M   'P 1'
#
loop_
_entity.id
_entity.type
_entity.pdbx_description
1 polymer ?
#
loop_
_entity_poly.entity_id
_entity_poly.type
_entity_poly.pdbx_seq_one_letter_code
_entity_poly.pdbx_strand_id
1 'polypeptide(L)'
;MSIPPKSDKTIADADPSAVFGGTSAEVEQKKKEPSTRTYIGMNVDRGWYTHPSIPTMTWLRSGEITDKDNPLGNLTALTDDELEQEVFLCGVPLLELLHLMSGGYQVTSPWAVLVKALGTAAMDEPGAGVVTGTDARPMPLNLLMALVGVSGRGKGAAMRAPLQMALDGCKPYLDTLASGEILVRSYWEQIDVGDGNKSKKEWVRRVDQGVWANYDEIDGFAAKSASSARVGEVKPTTLNANIRTMFTGDQVGDKALSRDGDCAYLEESSYRIVVTVSSTDDRMGVFLSDTLGGTLQRMLIFPTQREEDTADPDELVTLFRARKAEMCKKLRLPSTAKMCPSLNVWGPHGEITITEEVEYEIERERAANSAGLLDAVDGHRVSIRIRLAAIFAGWVAGFGNQPVVDMNAWWWACCVTEKSRRTRLWAQERVDQHRSTVNRDLGKSDAERLQAKNDETENIIETKTRPRVRKRAIEVAEVLGNPFTLNQIKQKLSGKTQRDQLVYVAAGLLTEQ
;
A
#
# COMPACT_ATOMS: atom_id res chain seq x y z
N MET A 1 33.78 -35.56 61.76
CA MET A 1 33.59 -35.37 63.21
C MET A 1 32.39 -34.46 63.43
N SER A 2 31.61 -34.80 64.44
CA SER A 2 30.24 -34.36 64.75
C SER A 2 30.18 -32.99 65.44
N ILE A 3 29.18 -32.16 65.07
CA ILE A 3 28.20 -31.37 65.87
C ILE A 3 28.76 -30.73 67.18
N PRO A 4 28.56 -29.42 67.51
CA PRO A 4 27.23 -28.96 67.93
C PRO A 4 26.78 -27.48 67.78
N PRO A 5 25.50 -27.19 68.12
CA PRO A 5 24.68 -26.05 67.67
C PRO A 5 24.11 -25.18 68.83
N LYS A 6 23.01 -24.45 68.54
CA LYS A 6 22.02 -23.73 69.39
C LYS A 6 22.28 -22.22 69.51
N SER A 7 21.28 -21.33 69.50
CA SER A 7 19.93 -21.44 70.05
C SER A 7 18.94 -20.42 69.46
N ASP A 8 17.67 -20.82 69.44
CA ASP A 8 16.47 -20.00 69.29
C ASP A 8 16.38 -18.79 70.23
N LYS A 9 15.67 -17.75 69.79
CA LYS A 9 14.62 -17.09 70.58
C LYS A 9 13.70 -16.23 69.70
N THR A 10 12.46 -16.66 69.62
CA THR A 10 11.23 -15.93 69.28
C THR A 10 10.99 -14.72 70.20
N ILE A 11 10.28 -13.68 69.73
CA ILE A 11 9.02 -13.14 70.30
C ILE A 11 8.52 -11.91 69.50
N ALA A 12 7.27 -12.04 69.04
CA ALA A 12 6.14 -11.09 68.90
C ALA A 12 6.24 -9.75 68.13
N ASP A 13 5.40 -9.68 67.09
CA ASP A 13 4.31 -8.71 66.83
C ASP A 13 4.41 -7.29 67.42
N ALA A 14 4.44 -6.30 66.51
CA ALA A 14 3.52 -5.15 66.50
C ALA A 14 3.80 -4.23 65.27
N ASP A 15 2.84 -4.15 64.35
CA ASP A 15 2.51 -2.93 63.59
C ASP A 15 1.44 -2.20 64.45
N PRO A 16 1.29 -0.85 64.51
CA PRO A 16 1.32 0.03 63.34
C PRO A 16 1.76 1.50 63.57
N SER A 17 1.84 2.19 62.43
CA SER A 17 1.54 3.60 62.23
C SER A 17 2.65 4.65 62.37
N ALA A 18 2.62 5.52 61.35
CA ALA A 18 2.80 6.96 61.41
C ALA A 18 4.21 7.55 61.18
N VAL A 19 4.27 8.31 60.07
CA VAL A 19 4.63 9.74 60.06
C VAL A 19 6.10 10.10 59.79
N PHE A 20 6.27 10.73 58.60
CA PHE A 20 7.22 11.78 58.22
C PHE A 20 8.71 11.43 58.03
N GLY A 21 9.12 11.47 56.76
CA GLY A 21 10.43 11.93 56.31
C GLY A 21 10.22 12.51 54.90
N GLY A 22 10.55 13.76 54.60
CA GLY A 22 11.84 14.37 54.87
C GLY A 22 12.64 14.33 53.56
N THR A 23 12.56 15.43 52.82
CA THR A 23 13.32 15.77 51.62
C THR A 23 14.79 15.38 51.67
N SER A 24 15.34 14.87 50.56
CA SER A 24 16.57 15.38 49.93
C SER A 24 16.78 14.73 48.56
N ALA A 25 17.14 15.57 47.60
CA ALA A 25 17.31 15.23 46.20
C ALA A 25 18.62 14.47 45.96
N GLU A 26 18.56 13.41 45.15
CA GLU A 26 19.71 12.93 44.40
C GLU A 26 19.32 12.70 42.93
N VAL A 27 20.26 13.11 42.09
CA VAL A 27 20.16 13.31 40.64
C VAL A 27 20.18 11.95 39.95
N GLU A 28 19.10 11.59 39.26
CA GLU A 28 19.08 10.40 38.41
C GLU A 28 18.76 10.78 36.95
N GLN A 29 19.74 10.54 36.08
CA GLN A 29 19.64 10.66 34.63
C GLN A 29 18.57 9.71 34.10
N LYS A 30 17.36 10.22 33.86
CA LYS A 30 16.33 9.48 33.12
C LYS A 30 16.73 9.34 31.65
N LYS A 31 17.13 8.11 31.27
CA LYS A 31 16.94 7.59 29.91
C LYS A 31 15.49 7.86 29.50
N LYS A 32 15.29 8.58 28.40
CA LYS A 32 13.99 8.69 27.74
C LYS A 32 13.62 7.32 27.19
N GLU A 33 12.78 6.58 27.90
CA GLU A 33 11.96 5.54 27.29
C GLU A 33 11.03 6.19 26.25
N PRO A 34 10.86 5.60 25.06
CA PRO A 34 9.87 6.07 24.11
C PRO A 34 8.49 5.89 24.76
N SER A 35 7.73 6.99 24.85
CA SER A 35 6.38 6.97 25.40
C SER A 35 5.50 6.04 24.56
N THR A 36 5.25 4.82 25.04
CA THR A 36 4.12 4.02 24.62
C THR A 36 2.87 4.78 25.01
N ARG A 37 2.28 5.50 24.04
CA ARG A 37 0.87 5.92 24.14
C ARG A 37 0.03 4.65 24.13
N THR A 38 -0.22 4.10 25.31
CA THR A 38 -1.26 3.10 25.51
C THR A 38 -2.58 3.78 25.16
N TYR A 39 -3.09 3.52 23.95
CA TYR A 39 -4.46 3.88 23.60
C TYR A 39 -5.36 3.06 24.54
N ILE A 40 -5.89 3.69 25.59
CA ILE A 40 -6.93 3.12 26.42
C ILE A 40 -8.22 3.16 25.59
N GLY A 41 -8.32 2.26 24.61
CA GLY A 41 -9.59 1.94 23.97
C GLY A 41 -10.47 1.24 24.99
N MET A 42 -11.77 1.55 24.99
CA MET A 42 -12.75 0.68 25.65
C MET A 42 -12.66 -0.68 24.97
N ASN A 43 -12.00 -1.64 25.63
CA ASN A 43 -11.82 -2.97 25.11
C ASN A 43 -13.19 -3.66 25.22
N VAL A 44 -13.77 -3.99 24.07
CA VAL A 44 -15.01 -4.77 24.06
C VAL A 44 -14.56 -6.22 24.18
N ASP A 45 -14.83 -6.87 25.32
CA ASP A 45 -14.61 -8.32 25.49
C ASP A 45 -15.12 -9.08 24.25
N ARG A 46 -14.53 -10.25 23.94
CA ARG A 46 -14.89 -11.12 22.79
C ARG A 46 -16.41 -11.14 22.60
N GLY A 47 -16.89 -10.29 21.69
CA GLY A 47 -18.28 -9.85 21.71
C GLY A 47 -19.17 -10.86 21.02
N TRP A 48 -20.49 -10.63 21.06
CA TRP A 48 -21.48 -11.45 20.36
C TRP A 48 -21.18 -11.61 18.86
N TYR A 49 -20.46 -10.65 18.27
CA TYR A 49 -20.06 -10.65 16.87
C TYR A 49 -18.96 -11.67 16.54
N THR A 50 -18.38 -12.37 17.53
CA THR A 50 -17.32 -13.38 17.37
C THR A 50 -17.85 -14.80 17.22
N HIS A 51 -19.16 -15.00 17.32
CA HIS A 51 -19.82 -16.29 17.16
C HIS A 51 -20.05 -16.66 15.68
N PRO A 52 -20.28 -17.95 15.36
CA PRO A 52 -20.65 -18.37 14.02
C PRO A 52 -21.83 -17.55 13.48
N SER A 53 -21.78 -17.21 12.19
CA SER A 53 -22.83 -16.48 11.49
C SER A 53 -23.24 -17.19 10.21
N ILE A 54 -24.42 -16.85 9.69
CA ILE A 54 -24.91 -17.39 8.41
C ILE A 54 -24.95 -16.20 7.44
N PRO A 55 -24.08 -16.19 6.42
CA PRO A 55 -24.10 -15.11 5.45
C PRO A 55 -25.40 -15.07 4.64
N THR A 56 -25.85 -13.86 4.33
CA THR A 56 -26.99 -13.62 3.43
C THR A 56 -26.51 -12.87 2.19
N MET A 57 -26.14 -13.60 1.14
CA MET A 57 -25.67 -13.05 -0.13
C MET A 57 -26.79 -13.01 -1.17
N THR A 58 -26.72 -12.08 -2.12
CA THR A 58 -27.81 -11.92 -3.12
C THR A 58 -27.80 -13.04 -4.16
N TRP A 59 -26.65 -13.67 -4.44
CA TRP A 59 -26.57 -14.85 -5.31
C TRP A 59 -27.42 -16.04 -4.80
N LEU A 60 -27.66 -16.12 -3.49
CA LEU A 60 -28.60 -17.08 -2.88
C LEU A 60 -30.08 -16.68 -3.03
N ARG A 61 -30.39 -15.38 -3.18
CA ARG A 61 -31.76 -14.86 -3.19
C ARG A 61 -32.40 -14.90 -4.58
N SER A 62 -31.60 -14.71 -5.62
CA SER A 62 -32.07 -14.82 -6.99
C SER A 62 -32.10 -16.29 -7.41
N GLY A 63 -33.25 -16.95 -7.29
CA GLY A 63 -33.56 -18.11 -8.14
C GLY A 63 -33.48 -17.79 -9.65
N GLU A 64 -33.23 -16.52 -10.00
CA GLU A 64 -32.93 -15.95 -11.32
C GLU A 64 -31.41 -15.79 -11.56
N ILE A 65 -30.55 -16.68 -11.04
CA ILE A 65 -29.27 -16.89 -11.72
C ILE A 65 -29.64 -17.60 -13.03
N THR A 66 -29.75 -16.82 -14.11
CA THR A 66 -30.10 -17.30 -15.45
C THR A 66 -29.08 -18.29 -16.01
N ASP A 67 -27.91 -18.40 -15.38
CA ASP A 67 -26.86 -19.34 -15.74
C ASP A 67 -26.31 -20.07 -14.52
N LYS A 68 -26.94 -21.20 -14.15
CA LYS A 68 -26.45 -22.08 -13.06
C LYS A 68 -25.02 -22.55 -13.30
N ASP A 69 -24.53 -22.47 -14.54
CA ASP A 69 -23.21 -22.90 -14.95
C ASP A 69 -22.15 -21.77 -14.82
N ASN A 70 -22.57 -20.53 -14.52
CA ASN A 70 -21.68 -19.39 -14.29
C ASN A 70 -22.22 -18.41 -13.22
N PRO A 71 -22.17 -18.79 -11.92
CA PRO A 71 -22.61 -17.91 -10.83
C PRO A 71 -21.83 -16.59 -10.76
N LEU A 72 -20.63 -16.52 -11.35
CA LEU A 72 -19.79 -15.32 -11.42
C LEU A 72 -20.16 -14.37 -12.57
N GLY A 73 -21.02 -14.80 -13.51
CA GLY A 73 -21.41 -14.02 -14.70
C GLY A 73 -22.11 -12.70 -14.40
N ASN A 74 -22.73 -12.57 -13.21
CA ASN A 74 -23.42 -11.34 -12.80
C ASN A 74 -22.54 -10.39 -11.97
N LEU A 75 -21.32 -10.78 -11.61
CA LEU A 75 -20.44 -10.00 -10.73
C LEU A 75 -20.11 -8.61 -11.28
N THR A 76 -19.85 -8.52 -12.58
CA THR A 76 -19.52 -7.24 -13.25
C THR A 76 -20.74 -6.35 -13.45
N ALA A 77 -21.96 -6.89 -13.34
CA ALA A 77 -23.20 -6.13 -13.48
C ALA A 77 -23.59 -5.38 -12.20
N LEU A 78 -23.09 -5.83 -11.04
CA LEU A 78 -23.33 -5.16 -9.76
C LEU A 78 -22.78 -3.73 -9.79
N THR A 79 -23.52 -2.77 -9.27
CA THR A 79 -23.05 -1.42 -8.99
C THR A 79 -22.06 -1.41 -7.81
N ASP A 80 -21.37 -0.29 -7.60
CA ASP A 80 -20.45 -0.15 -6.47
C ASP A 80 -21.17 -0.20 -5.12
N ASP A 81 -22.41 0.27 -5.05
CA ASP A 81 -23.26 0.19 -3.85
C ASP A 81 -23.73 -1.24 -3.59
N GLU A 82 -24.14 -1.97 -4.64
CA GLU A 82 -24.50 -3.39 -4.51
C GLU A 82 -23.29 -4.22 -4.06
N LEU A 83 -22.08 -3.94 -4.56
CA LEU A 83 -20.85 -4.56 -4.07
C LEU A 83 -20.59 -4.22 -2.59
N GLU A 84 -20.81 -2.98 -2.17
CA GLU A 84 -20.67 -2.58 -0.76
C GLU A 84 -21.67 -3.33 0.12
N GLN A 85 -22.92 -3.49 -0.32
CA GLN A 85 -23.94 -4.25 0.40
C GLN A 85 -23.57 -5.74 0.51
N GLU A 86 -23.15 -6.37 -0.58
CA GLU A 86 -22.71 -7.78 -0.62
C GLU A 86 -21.49 -8.04 0.27
N VAL A 87 -20.60 -7.06 0.43
CA VAL A 87 -19.41 -7.24 1.26
C VAL A 87 -19.68 -6.93 2.72
N PHE A 88 -20.36 -5.83 3.03
CA PHE A 88 -20.46 -5.33 4.41
C PHE A 88 -21.78 -5.66 5.12
N LEU A 89 -22.87 -5.85 4.37
CA LEU A 89 -24.21 -6.09 4.91
C LEU A 89 -24.68 -7.54 4.64
N CYS A 90 -23.72 -8.47 4.51
CA CYS A 90 -23.96 -9.87 4.23
C CYS A 90 -24.30 -10.73 5.46
N GLY A 91 -24.72 -10.14 6.57
CA GLY A 91 -25.08 -10.88 7.79
C GLY A 91 -23.91 -11.30 8.68
N VAL A 92 -22.66 -11.01 8.30
CA VAL A 92 -21.48 -11.19 9.17
C VAL A 92 -21.33 -9.96 10.09
N PRO A 93 -21.52 -10.10 11.41
CA PRO A 93 -21.57 -8.95 12.32
C PRO A 93 -20.31 -8.08 12.34
N LEU A 94 -19.13 -8.68 12.21
CA LEU A 94 -17.87 -7.95 12.17
C LEU A 94 -17.84 -6.95 11.01
N LEU A 95 -18.29 -7.36 9.82
CA LEU A 95 -18.28 -6.53 8.61
C LEU A 95 -19.24 -5.35 8.72
N GLU A 96 -20.42 -5.56 9.30
CA GLU A 96 -21.36 -4.48 9.59
C GLU A 96 -20.75 -3.47 10.57
N LEU A 97 -20.06 -3.95 11.61
CA LEU A 97 -19.36 -3.08 12.57
C LEU A 97 -18.21 -2.29 11.92
N LEU A 98 -17.47 -2.89 10.97
CA LEU A 98 -16.43 -2.18 10.21
C LEU A 98 -17.03 -1.08 9.33
N HIS A 99 -18.19 -1.34 8.70
CA HIS A 99 -18.92 -0.36 7.90
C HIS A 99 -19.36 0.84 8.75
N LEU A 100 -20.00 0.57 9.88
CA LEU A 100 -20.42 1.60 10.84
C LEU A 100 -19.21 2.36 11.40
N MET A 101 -18.11 1.68 11.72
CA MET A 101 -16.87 2.30 12.18
C MET A 101 -16.29 3.25 11.12
N SER A 102 -16.24 2.82 9.86
CA SER A 102 -15.68 3.62 8.77
C SER A 102 -16.43 4.93 8.56
N GLY A 103 -17.77 4.89 8.62
CA GLY A 103 -18.62 6.05 8.37
C GLY A 103 -18.80 6.92 9.62
N GLY A 104 -18.87 6.31 10.81
CA GLY A 104 -19.19 7.03 12.04
C GLY A 104 -17.99 7.63 12.77
N TYR A 105 -16.85 6.95 12.76
CA TYR A 105 -15.66 7.39 13.51
C TYR A 105 -14.48 7.77 12.61
N GLN A 106 -14.24 7.01 11.53
CA GLN A 106 -13.06 7.23 10.68
C GLN A 106 -13.32 8.21 9.53
N VAL A 107 -14.60 8.39 9.14
CA VAL A 107 -15.03 9.23 8.01
C VAL A 107 -14.23 8.89 6.74
N THR A 108 -14.23 7.61 6.39
CA THR A 108 -13.49 7.06 5.26
C THR A 108 -14.28 5.93 4.60
N SER A 109 -13.78 5.43 3.47
CA SER A 109 -14.36 4.29 2.78
C SER A 109 -14.40 3.05 3.68
N PRO A 110 -15.48 2.26 3.69
CA PRO A 110 -15.52 0.99 4.42
C PRO A 110 -14.47 0.01 3.87
N TRP A 111 -14.20 0.07 2.56
CA TRP A 111 -13.14 -0.68 1.89
C TRP A 111 -11.74 -0.38 2.45
N ALA A 112 -11.47 0.86 2.86
CA ALA A 112 -10.19 1.22 3.44
C ALA A 112 -10.00 0.65 4.86
N VAL A 113 -11.07 0.60 5.66
CA VAL A 113 -11.04 -0.05 6.98
C VAL A 113 -10.95 -1.57 6.82
N LEU A 114 -11.59 -2.14 5.80
CA LEU A 114 -11.48 -3.56 5.45
C LEU A 114 -10.04 -3.99 5.18
N VAL A 115 -9.22 -3.16 4.52
CA VAL A 115 -7.78 -3.44 4.34
C VAL A 115 -7.07 -3.68 5.67
N LYS A 116 -7.33 -2.84 6.66
CA LYS A 116 -6.76 -3.04 8.00
C LYS A 116 -7.30 -4.32 8.63
N ALA A 117 -8.60 -4.58 8.53
CA ALA A 117 -9.21 -5.79 9.08
C ALA A 117 -8.64 -7.07 8.46
N LEU A 118 -8.48 -7.11 7.13
CA LEU A 118 -7.85 -8.22 6.41
C LEU A 118 -6.40 -8.45 6.87
N GLY A 119 -5.63 -7.38 6.99
CA GLY A 119 -4.25 -7.44 7.49
C GLY A 119 -4.17 -7.93 8.93
N THR A 120 -5.05 -7.43 9.80
CA THR A 120 -5.16 -7.87 11.20
C THR A 120 -5.55 -9.34 11.29
N ALA A 121 -6.55 -9.78 10.53
CA ALA A 121 -6.98 -11.19 10.49
C ALA A 121 -5.87 -12.12 9.98
N ALA A 122 -5.16 -11.73 8.93
CA ALA A 122 -4.03 -12.52 8.42
C ALA A 122 -2.89 -12.64 9.43
N MET A 123 -2.67 -11.62 10.27
CA MET A 123 -1.63 -11.58 11.29
C MET A 123 -2.01 -12.28 12.60
N ASP A 124 -3.30 -12.49 12.85
CA ASP A 124 -3.81 -13.10 14.08
C ASP A 124 -3.38 -14.57 14.21
N GLU A 125 -3.24 -15.30 13.09
CA GLU A 125 -2.73 -16.67 13.04
C GLU A 125 -1.65 -16.81 11.94
N PRO A 126 -0.37 -16.52 12.26
CA PRO A 126 0.71 -16.54 11.28
C PRO A 126 0.91 -17.89 10.57
N GLY A 127 0.56 -19.00 11.24
CA GLY A 127 0.68 -20.36 10.70
C GLY A 127 -0.49 -20.81 9.80
N ALA A 128 -1.58 -20.05 9.71
CA ALA A 128 -2.76 -20.46 8.95
C ALA A 128 -2.48 -20.56 7.43
N GLY A 129 -3.05 -21.59 6.79
CA GLY A 129 -2.95 -21.80 5.36
C GLY A 129 -4.16 -22.55 4.80
N VAL A 130 -4.44 -22.37 3.52
CA VAL A 130 -5.59 -22.97 2.84
C VAL A 130 -5.17 -24.15 2.00
N VAL A 131 -5.77 -25.31 2.25
CA VAL A 131 -5.58 -26.50 1.43
C VAL A 131 -6.57 -26.45 0.28
N THR A 132 -6.05 -26.36 -0.95
CA THR A 132 -6.88 -26.15 -2.15
C THR A 132 -6.99 -27.36 -3.06
N GLY A 133 -6.42 -28.52 -2.67
CA GLY A 133 -6.37 -29.75 -3.49
C GLY A 133 -5.49 -29.69 -4.74
N THR A 134 -5.18 -28.48 -5.22
CA THR A 134 -4.53 -28.20 -6.50
C THR A 134 -3.05 -27.83 -6.39
N ASP A 135 -2.49 -27.81 -5.18
CA ASP A 135 -1.08 -27.54 -4.91
C ASP A 135 -0.57 -28.51 -3.84
N ALA A 136 0.74 -28.76 -3.81
CA ALA A 136 1.36 -29.72 -2.90
C ALA A 136 1.38 -29.23 -1.43
N ARG A 137 1.02 -27.97 -1.18
CA ARG A 137 1.17 -27.29 0.12
C ARG A 137 -0.02 -26.37 0.42
N PRO A 138 -0.36 -26.15 1.71
CA PRO A 138 -1.31 -25.11 2.08
C PRO A 138 -0.83 -23.73 1.63
N MET A 139 -1.72 -22.96 1.04
CA MET A 139 -1.43 -21.60 0.56
C MET A 139 -1.46 -20.62 1.74
N PRO A 140 -0.40 -19.83 1.97
CA PRO A 140 -0.37 -18.90 3.10
C PRO A 140 -1.29 -17.70 2.86
N LEU A 141 -1.85 -17.14 3.91
CA LEU A 141 -2.65 -15.90 3.91
C LEU A 141 -1.79 -14.63 3.86
N ASN A 142 -0.74 -14.62 3.04
CA ASN A 142 0.10 -13.44 2.82
C ASN A 142 -0.63 -12.43 1.91
N LEU A 143 -0.63 -11.15 2.29
CA LEU A 143 -1.42 -10.12 1.59
C LEU A 143 -0.56 -8.94 1.12
N LEU A 144 -0.79 -8.50 -0.11
CA LEU A 144 -0.33 -7.22 -0.64
C LEU A 144 -1.56 -6.35 -0.90
N MET A 145 -1.62 -5.19 -0.25
CA MET A 145 -2.76 -4.29 -0.33
C MET A 145 -2.31 -2.85 -0.52
N ALA A 146 -3.08 -2.08 -1.27
CA ALA A 146 -2.89 -0.66 -1.47
C ALA A 146 -4.15 0.13 -1.16
N LEU A 147 -3.97 1.31 -0.57
CA LEU A 147 -5.00 2.29 -0.32
C LEU A 147 -4.79 3.48 -1.25
N VAL A 148 -5.76 3.72 -2.14
CA VAL A 148 -5.66 4.76 -3.17
C VAL A 148 -6.75 5.81 -2.97
N GLY A 149 -6.36 7.07 -3.06
CA GLY A 149 -7.30 8.18 -3.02
C GLY A 149 -6.60 9.52 -3.00
N VAL A 150 -7.33 10.59 -3.26
CA VAL A 150 -6.78 11.95 -3.22
C VAL A 150 -6.15 12.24 -1.85
N SER A 151 -5.11 13.07 -1.83
CA SER A 151 -4.44 13.48 -0.58
C SER A 151 -5.43 14.01 0.47
N GLY A 152 -5.19 13.71 1.74
CA GLY A 152 -6.03 14.11 2.86
C GLY A 152 -7.35 13.35 3.03
N ARG A 153 -7.69 12.39 2.15
CA ARG A 153 -8.99 11.70 2.15
C ARG A 153 -8.97 10.34 2.85
N GLY A 154 -8.62 10.32 4.14
CA GLY A 154 -8.94 9.19 5.03
C GLY A 154 -7.95 8.02 5.10
N LYS A 155 -6.83 8.01 4.34
CA LYS A 155 -5.81 6.93 4.37
C LYS A 155 -5.30 6.63 5.80
N GLY A 156 -4.79 7.65 6.48
CA GLY A 156 -4.31 7.53 7.85
C GLY A 156 -5.42 7.33 8.88
N ALA A 157 -6.67 7.71 8.57
CA ALA A 157 -7.81 7.41 9.45
C ALA A 157 -8.12 5.91 9.40
N ALA A 158 -8.26 5.34 8.20
CA ALA A 158 -8.47 3.91 8.00
C ALA A 158 -7.39 3.05 8.69
N MET A 159 -6.10 3.36 8.47
CA MET A 159 -5.00 2.63 9.11
C MET A 159 -4.91 2.85 10.64
N ARG A 160 -5.56 3.86 11.19
CA ARG A 160 -5.69 4.09 12.65
C ARG A 160 -6.98 3.54 13.25
N ALA A 161 -7.85 2.89 12.46
CA ALA A 161 -9.02 2.20 12.99
C ALA A 161 -8.58 1.23 14.11
N PRO A 162 -9.19 1.26 15.31
CA PRO A 162 -8.72 0.49 16.47
C PRO A 162 -9.11 -1.00 16.36
N LEU A 163 -8.47 -1.70 15.42
CA LEU A 163 -8.64 -3.14 15.20
C LEU A 163 -7.50 -3.89 15.88
N GLN A 164 -7.84 -4.82 16.76
CA GLN A 164 -6.90 -5.61 17.54
C GLN A 164 -6.99 -7.08 17.12
N MET A 165 -5.88 -7.80 17.16
CA MET A 165 -5.88 -9.27 17.01
C MET A 165 -6.61 -9.89 18.20
N ALA A 166 -7.29 -11.00 17.96
CA ALA A 166 -8.10 -11.70 18.96
C ALA A 166 -7.29 -12.74 19.77
N LEU A 167 -6.20 -13.27 19.19
CA LEU A 167 -5.26 -14.13 19.88
C LEU A 167 -4.28 -13.33 20.75
N ASP A 168 -4.19 -13.71 22.03
CA ASP A 168 -3.28 -13.12 22.98
C ASP A 168 -1.83 -13.46 22.62
N GLY A 169 -0.94 -12.46 22.68
CA GLY A 169 0.49 -12.63 22.37
C GLY A 169 0.85 -12.44 20.90
N CYS A 170 -0.12 -12.49 19.99
CA CYS A 170 0.08 -12.13 18.59
C CYS A 170 0.44 -10.63 18.49
N LYS A 171 1.68 -10.33 18.09
CA LYS A 171 2.19 -8.98 17.91
C LYS A 171 3.01 -8.94 16.61
N PRO A 172 2.44 -8.40 15.51
CA PRO A 172 3.17 -8.31 14.27
C PRO A 172 4.30 -7.33 14.43
N TYR A 173 5.42 -7.64 13.80
CA TYR A 173 6.50 -6.69 13.64
C TYR A 173 6.06 -5.63 12.62
N LEU A 174 5.87 -4.40 13.08
CA LEU A 174 5.42 -3.26 12.27
C LEU A 174 6.63 -2.42 11.88
N ASP A 175 6.93 -2.31 10.58
CA ASP A 175 8.04 -1.49 10.09
C ASP A 175 7.85 -1.03 8.63
N THR A 176 8.65 -0.06 8.18
CA THR A 176 8.75 0.36 6.78
C THR A 176 10.07 -0.12 6.19
N LEU A 177 10.09 -1.37 5.75
CA LEU A 177 11.28 -2.10 5.31
C LEU A 177 11.97 -1.42 4.13
N ALA A 178 13.31 -1.32 4.18
CA ALA A 178 14.09 -0.56 3.19
C ALA A 178 14.71 -1.41 2.07
N SER A 179 14.80 -2.73 2.24
CA SER A 179 15.39 -3.65 1.26
C SER A 179 14.89 -5.08 1.47
N GLY A 180 15.13 -5.96 0.49
CA GLY A 180 14.84 -7.38 0.61
C GLY A 180 15.63 -8.08 1.72
N GLU A 181 16.85 -7.61 2.00
CA GLU A 181 17.69 -8.09 3.12
C GLU A 181 17.05 -7.78 4.47
N ILE A 182 16.64 -6.52 4.66
CA ILE A 182 16.00 -6.06 5.90
C ILE A 182 14.66 -6.78 6.10
N LEU A 183 13.93 -7.05 5.02
CA LEU A 183 12.70 -7.84 5.05
C LEU A 183 12.93 -9.29 5.51
N VAL A 184 13.98 -9.96 5.04
CA VAL A 184 14.28 -11.32 5.54
C VAL A 184 14.72 -11.25 7.00
N ARG A 185 15.58 -10.29 7.34
CA ARG A 185 16.14 -10.12 8.68
C ARG A 185 15.10 -9.74 9.74
N SER A 186 13.98 -9.12 9.36
CA SER A 186 12.93 -8.74 10.33
C SER A 186 12.26 -9.94 11.02
N TYR A 187 12.43 -11.15 10.49
CA TYR A 187 11.96 -12.40 11.12
C TYR A 187 12.97 -13.00 12.09
N TRP A 188 14.07 -12.32 12.35
CA TRP A 188 15.13 -12.77 13.23
C TRP A 188 15.38 -11.76 14.34
N GLU A 189 15.91 -12.22 15.46
CA GLU A 189 16.32 -11.38 16.57
C GLU A 189 17.64 -11.83 17.16
N GLN A 190 18.45 -10.88 17.62
CA GLN A 190 19.66 -11.20 18.36
C GLN A 190 19.32 -11.31 19.83
N ILE A 191 19.58 -12.48 20.40
CA ILE A 191 19.54 -12.70 21.84
C ILE A 191 20.96 -12.84 22.37
N ASP A 192 21.16 -12.40 23.61
CA ASP A 192 22.40 -12.64 24.33
C ASP A 192 22.32 -14.04 24.96
N VAL A 193 23.16 -14.95 24.49
CA VAL A 193 23.27 -16.32 25.01
C VAL A 193 24.54 -16.42 25.83
N GLY A 194 24.38 -16.60 27.14
CA GLY A 194 25.47 -16.72 28.11
C GLY A 194 25.10 -16.16 29.48
N ASP A 195 25.77 -16.64 30.54
CA ASP A 195 25.53 -16.22 31.92
C ASP A 195 26.66 -15.28 32.37
N GLY A 196 26.33 -14.02 32.69
CA GLY A 196 27.30 -13.01 33.14
C GLY A 196 28.21 -12.41 32.05
N ASN A 197 29.45 -12.04 32.42
CA ASN A 197 30.39 -11.17 31.68
C ASN A 197 30.91 -11.71 30.31
N LYS A 198 30.30 -12.77 29.76
CA LYS A 198 30.62 -13.37 28.46
C LYS A 198 29.33 -13.73 27.69
N SER A 199 28.49 -12.74 27.40
CA SER A 199 27.36 -12.93 26.49
C SER A 199 27.85 -13.02 25.04
N LYS A 200 27.44 -14.07 24.32
CA LYS A 200 27.57 -14.16 22.87
C LYS A 200 26.23 -13.79 22.25
N LYS A 201 26.25 -13.00 21.16
CA LYS A 201 25.04 -12.74 20.39
C LYS A 201 24.74 -13.92 19.48
N GLU A 202 23.53 -14.43 19.55
CA GLU A 202 23.02 -15.48 18.67
C GLU A 202 21.73 -14.99 18.00
N TRP A 203 21.56 -15.36 16.74
CA TRP A 203 20.35 -15.06 15.99
C TRP A 203 19.32 -16.16 16.19
N VAL A 204 18.13 -15.78 16.66
CA VAL A 204 16.99 -16.69 16.83
C VAL A 204 15.83 -16.21 15.97
N ARG A 205 15.07 -17.17 15.45
CA ARG A 205 13.93 -16.92 14.58
C ARG A 205 12.68 -16.53 15.37
N ARG A 206 11.98 -15.51 14.90
CA ARG A 206 10.65 -15.10 15.35
C ARG A 206 9.57 -15.95 14.68
N VAL A 207 9.46 -17.22 15.04
CA VAL A 207 8.50 -18.16 14.40
C VAL A 207 7.04 -17.74 14.60
N ASP A 208 6.73 -17.07 15.70
CA ASP A 208 5.35 -16.73 16.09
C ASP A 208 4.94 -15.30 15.69
N GLN A 209 5.78 -14.56 14.95
CA GLN A 209 5.50 -13.17 14.58
C GLN A 209 5.47 -12.99 13.07
N GLY A 210 4.33 -12.54 12.56
CA GLY A 210 4.24 -12.02 11.20
C GLY A 210 4.86 -10.62 11.07
N VAL A 211 5.24 -10.23 9.86
CA VAL A 211 5.77 -8.90 9.55
C VAL A 211 4.74 -8.11 8.77
N TRP A 212 4.31 -6.97 9.33
CA TRP A 212 3.46 -6.01 8.65
C TRP A 212 4.30 -4.84 8.16
N ALA A 213 4.62 -4.88 6.87
CA ALA A 213 5.35 -3.81 6.20
C ALA A 213 4.39 -2.71 5.75
N ASN A 214 4.41 -1.56 6.42
CA ASN A 214 3.52 -0.44 6.10
C ASN A 214 4.29 0.71 5.45
N TYR A 215 3.83 1.15 4.28
CA TYR A 215 4.34 2.29 3.54
C TYR A 215 3.25 3.35 3.43
N ASP A 216 3.38 4.41 4.23
CA ASP A 216 2.37 5.50 4.27
C ASP A 216 2.30 6.32 2.97
N GLU A 217 3.35 6.24 2.14
CA GLU A 217 3.41 6.89 0.84
C GLU A 217 4.06 5.99 -0.22
N ILE A 218 3.44 5.98 -1.41
CA ILE A 218 3.91 5.22 -2.57
C ILE A 218 5.31 5.61 -3.02
N ASP A 219 5.69 6.88 -2.90
CA ASP A 219 7.03 7.35 -3.29
C ASP A 219 8.11 6.73 -2.40
N GLY A 220 7.80 6.54 -1.11
CA GLY A 220 8.68 5.83 -0.17
C GLY A 220 8.84 4.36 -0.56
N PHE A 221 7.76 3.69 -0.97
CA PHE A 221 7.84 2.34 -1.52
C PHE A 221 8.61 2.29 -2.84
N ALA A 222 8.33 3.21 -3.78
CA ALA A 222 8.96 3.31 -5.09
C ALA A 222 10.49 3.46 -4.98
N ALA A 223 10.94 4.38 -4.12
CA ALA A 223 12.35 4.62 -3.87
C ALA A 223 13.08 3.38 -3.34
N LYS A 224 12.41 2.60 -2.47
CA LYS A 224 12.96 1.40 -1.83
C LYS A 224 12.86 0.15 -2.71
N SER A 225 11.93 0.14 -3.66
CA SER A 225 11.59 -1.01 -4.50
C SER A 225 12.12 -0.92 -5.93
N ALA A 226 12.66 0.25 -6.33
CA ALA A 226 13.23 0.46 -7.64
C ALA A 226 14.39 -0.51 -7.93
N SER A 227 14.14 -1.45 -8.85
CA SER A 227 15.16 -2.35 -9.42
C SER A 227 15.93 -1.70 -10.57
N SER A 228 15.45 -0.57 -11.10
CA SER A 228 16.06 0.10 -12.26
C SER A 228 17.00 1.21 -11.82
N ALA A 229 18.29 0.88 -11.78
CA ALA A 229 19.35 1.86 -11.89
C ALA A 229 19.08 2.73 -13.12
N ARG A 230 18.69 3.99 -12.92
CA ARG A 230 19.11 5.02 -13.88
C ARG A 230 20.64 4.97 -13.87
N VAL A 231 21.22 4.75 -15.05
CA VAL A 231 22.66 4.71 -15.32
C VAL A 231 23.38 5.72 -14.42
N GLY A 232 24.12 5.25 -13.43
CA GLY A 232 24.95 6.12 -12.58
C GLY A 232 25.04 5.74 -11.11
N GLU A 233 23.95 5.76 -10.33
CA GLU A 233 24.11 6.03 -8.88
C GLU A 233 23.20 5.28 -7.89
N VAL A 234 22.18 4.51 -8.33
CA VAL A 234 21.26 3.84 -7.39
C VAL A 234 21.48 2.33 -7.37
N LYS A 235 21.89 1.78 -6.21
CA LYS A 235 22.05 0.34 -6.01
C LYS A 235 20.69 -0.36 -6.17
N PRO A 236 20.54 -1.32 -7.10
CA PRO A 236 19.28 -2.04 -7.29
C PRO A 236 18.91 -2.82 -6.02
N THR A 237 17.63 -2.78 -5.63
CA THR A 237 17.13 -3.48 -4.45
C THR A 237 16.36 -4.76 -4.83
N THR A 238 16.43 -5.78 -3.98
CA THR A 238 15.73 -7.06 -4.14
C THR A 238 14.35 -7.07 -3.49
N LEU A 239 13.87 -5.93 -2.99
CA LEU A 239 12.66 -5.83 -2.18
C LEU A 239 11.42 -6.35 -2.92
N ASN A 240 11.19 -5.88 -4.15
CA ASN A 240 10.03 -6.31 -4.96
C ASN A 240 10.05 -7.81 -5.27
N ALA A 241 11.22 -8.36 -5.61
CA ALA A 241 11.36 -9.79 -5.89
C ALA A 241 11.08 -10.64 -4.64
N ASN A 242 11.61 -10.23 -3.48
CA ASN A 242 11.36 -10.91 -2.22
C ASN A 242 9.89 -10.82 -1.83
N ILE A 243 9.25 -9.64 -1.93
CA ILE A 243 7.82 -9.50 -1.62
C ILE A 243 6.95 -10.43 -2.49
N ARG A 244 7.25 -10.59 -3.79
CA ARG A 244 6.47 -11.48 -4.68
C ARG A 244 6.64 -12.96 -4.32
N THR A 245 7.85 -13.35 -3.97
CA THR A 245 8.17 -14.71 -3.49
C THR A 245 7.49 -14.96 -2.14
N MET A 246 7.48 -13.94 -1.28
CA MET A 246 6.79 -14.02 0.00
C MET A 246 5.27 -14.09 -0.13
N PHE A 247 4.68 -13.42 -1.10
CA PHE A 247 3.26 -13.55 -1.38
C PHE A 247 2.87 -14.99 -1.72
N THR A 248 3.66 -15.70 -2.54
CA THR A 248 3.38 -17.10 -2.89
C THR A 248 3.64 -18.05 -1.72
N GLY A 249 4.56 -17.69 -0.81
CA GLY A 249 4.93 -18.55 0.32
C GLY A 249 6.16 -19.39 0.07
N ASP A 250 6.88 -19.13 -1.02
CA ASP A 250 8.08 -19.90 -1.36
C ASP A 250 9.27 -19.53 -0.46
N GLN A 251 10.32 -20.33 -0.49
CA GLN A 251 11.57 -20.00 0.18
C GLN A 251 12.11 -18.66 -0.36
N VAL A 252 12.46 -17.75 0.55
CA VAL A 252 13.00 -16.42 0.19
C VAL A 252 14.32 -16.16 0.91
N GLY A 253 15.19 -15.38 0.27
CA GLY A 253 16.50 -15.02 0.80
C GLY A 253 17.65 -15.46 -0.09
N ASP A 254 18.86 -15.07 0.26
CA ASP A 254 20.08 -15.35 -0.49
C ASP A 254 21.26 -15.42 0.51
N LYS A 255 22.19 -16.35 0.28
CA LYS A 255 23.44 -16.52 1.04
C LYS A 255 24.26 -15.23 1.03
N ALA A 256 24.15 -14.43 -0.02
CA ALA A 256 24.80 -13.12 -0.10
C ALA A 256 24.25 -12.08 0.90
N LEU A 257 23.08 -12.31 1.52
CA LEU A 257 22.43 -11.42 2.49
C LEU A 257 23.04 -11.49 3.89
N SER A 258 23.85 -12.52 4.18
CA SER A 258 24.47 -12.70 5.48
C SER A 258 25.98 -12.81 5.35
N ARG A 259 26.72 -11.87 5.95
CA ARG A 259 28.18 -12.02 6.14
C ARG A 259 28.53 -13.12 7.14
N ASP A 260 27.57 -13.51 7.98
CA ASP A 260 27.74 -14.45 9.10
C ASP A 260 27.05 -15.82 8.87
N GLY A 261 26.43 -16.03 7.69
CA GLY A 261 25.68 -17.25 7.32
C GLY A 261 24.28 -17.35 7.93
N ASP A 262 24.09 -16.88 9.16
CA ASP A 262 22.80 -16.90 9.87
C ASP A 262 21.85 -15.81 9.33
N CYS A 263 20.53 -16.06 9.36
CA CYS A 263 19.47 -15.16 8.89
C CYS A 263 19.43 -14.88 7.37
N ALA A 264 20.00 -15.77 6.55
CA ALA A 264 20.07 -15.58 5.10
C ALA A 264 18.77 -15.97 4.35
N TYR A 265 17.92 -16.82 4.94
CA TYR A 265 16.72 -17.37 4.31
C TYR A 265 15.55 -17.47 5.26
N LEU A 266 14.36 -17.55 4.68
CA LEU A 266 13.14 -18.03 5.31
C LEU A 266 12.64 -19.23 4.51
N GLU A 267 12.33 -20.32 5.20
CA GLU A 267 11.78 -21.52 4.61
C GLU A 267 10.39 -21.24 4.03
N GLU A 268 9.99 -22.04 3.06
CA GLU A 268 8.64 -22.04 2.54
C GLU A 268 7.56 -22.20 3.63
N SER A 269 6.43 -21.52 3.43
CA SER A 269 5.22 -21.59 4.29
C SER A 269 5.46 -21.40 5.80
N SER A 270 6.55 -20.73 6.19
CA SER A 270 6.97 -20.61 7.58
C SER A 270 6.98 -19.16 8.10
N TYR A 271 6.35 -18.25 7.34
CA TYR A 271 6.27 -16.83 7.66
C TYR A 271 4.92 -16.24 7.21
N ARG A 272 4.51 -15.17 7.90
CA ARG A 272 3.36 -14.35 7.54
C ARG A 272 3.79 -12.93 7.19
N ILE A 273 3.39 -12.45 6.02
CA ILE A 273 3.61 -11.06 5.61
C ILE A 273 2.30 -10.37 5.21
N VAL A 274 2.14 -9.13 5.67
CA VAL A 274 1.16 -8.18 5.15
C VAL A 274 1.92 -6.95 4.69
N VAL A 275 1.69 -6.53 3.46
CA VAL A 275 2.25 -5.30 2.91
C VAL A 275 1.12 -4.34 2.62
N THR A 276 1.16 -3.15 3.22
CA THR A 276 0.20 -2.07 2.95
C THR A 276 0.91 -0.87 2.36
N VAL A 277 0.42 -0.37 1.23
CA VAL A 277 0.96 0.84 0.57
C VAL A 277 -0.13 1.87 0.38
N SER A 278 0.07 3.08 0.88
CA SER A 278 -0.84 4.19 0.66
C SER A 278 -0.36 5.06 -0.50
N SER A 279 -1.23 5.36 -1.45
CA SER A 279 -0.90 6.13 -2.66
C SER A 279 -1.94 7.20 -2.96
N THR A 280 -1.51 8.33 -3.54
CA THR A 280 -2.44 9.21 -4.26
C THR A 280 -2.79 8.60 -5.61
N ASP A 281 -3.95 8.97 -6.15
CA ASP A 281 -4.48 8.45 -7.42
C ASP A 281 -3.55 8.76 -8.59
N ASP A 282 -2.97 9.95 -8.65
CA ASP A 282 -2.03 10.41 -9.69
C ASP A 282 -0.63 9.77 -9.61
N ARG A 283 -0.24 9.21 -8.46
CA ARG A 283 1.09 8.61 -8.22
C ARG A 283 1.12 7.10 -8.40
N MET A 284 -0.03 6.45 -8.62
CA MET A 284 -0.13 5.01 -8.87
C MET A 284 0.63 4.53 -10.11
N GLY A 285 1.08 5.45 -10.98
CA GLY A 285 1.89 5.14 -12.15
C GLY A 285 3.14 4.31 -11.84
N VAL A 286 3.69 4.38 -10.62
CA VAL A 286 4.81 3.52 -10.20
C VAL A 286 4.45 2.03 -10.26
N PHE A 287 3.27 1.65 -9.75
CA PHE A 287 2.82 0.25 -9.79
C PHE A 287 2.22 -0.13 -11.13
N LEU A 288 1.52 0.81 -11.76
CA LEU A 288 0.78 0.57 -13.00
C LEU A 288 1.71 0.49 -14.23
N SER A 289 2.89 1.10 -14.18
CA SER A 289 3.91 0.96 -15.25
C SER A 289 4.71 -0.35 -15.16
N ASP A 290 4.68 -1.04 -14.03
CA ASP A 290 5.35 -2.34 -13.80
C ASP A 290 4.43 -3.53 -14.13
N THR A 291 3.77 -3.48 -15.30
CA THR A 291 2.88 -4.58 -15.77
C THR A 291 3.62 -5.90 -15.96
N LEU A 292 4.94 -5.86 -16.21
CA LEU A 292 5.80 -7.03 -16.36
C LEU A 292 6.31 -7.59 -15.02
N GLY A 293 6.37 -6.77 -13.96
CA GLY A 293 6.96 -7.16 -12.69
C GLY A 293 6.08 -8.06 -11.82
N GLY A 294 4.83 -8.31 -12.17
CA GLY A 294 3.93 -9.25 -11.47
C GLY A 294 3.48 -8.82 -10.07
N THR A 295 4.00 -7.70 -9.53
CA THR A 295 3.60 -7.17 -8.21
C THR A 295 2.15 -6.67 -8.24
N LEU A 296 1.76 -5.94 -9.29
CA LEU A 296 0.39 -5.44 -9.46
C LEU A 296 -0.64 -6.57 -9.52
N GLN A 297 -0.29 -7.69 -10.15
CA GLN A 297 -1.14 -8.87 -10.28
C GLN A 297 -1.46 -9.53 -8.92
N ARG A 298 -0.62 -9.31 -7.91
CA ARG A 298 -0.72 -9.85 -6.55
C ARG A 298 -1.31 -8.85 -5.55
N MET A 299 -1.56 -7.62 -5.98
CA MET A 299 -1.94 -6.51 -5.11
C MET A 299 -3.44 -6.22 -5.20
N LEU A 300 -4.07 -6.20 -4.04
CA LEU A 300 -5.41 -5.64 -3.87
C LEU A 300 -5.33 -4.12 -3.73
N ILE A 301 -6.26 -3.38 -4.32
CA ILE A 301 -6.24 -1.91 -4.38
C ILE A 301 -7.61 -1.40 -3.98
N PHE A 302 -7.70 -0.62 -2.91
CA PHE A 302 -8.98 -0.16 -2.38
C PHE A 302 -9.06 1.36 -2.29
N PRO A 303 -10.25 1.95 -2.48
CA PRO A 303 -10.43 3.38 -2.41
C PRO A 303 -10.43 3.84 -0.95
N THR A 304 -9.93 5.04 -0.69
CA THR A 304 -10.02 5.66 0.65
C THR A 304 -11.17 6.64 0.79
N GLN A 305 -11.72 7.07 -0.34
CA GLN A 305 -12.86 7.97 -0.39
C GLN A 305 -14.16 7.20 -0.24
N ARG A 306 -15.06 7.78 0.54
CA ARG A 306 -16.44 7.34 0.63
C ARG A 306 -17.25 8.18 -0.35
N GLU A 307 -18.04 7.51 -1.16
CA GLU A 307 -19.06 8.14 -1.99
C GLU A 307 -20.34 8.20 -1.15
N GLU A 308 -20.99 9.36 -1.13
CA GLU A 308 -22.26 9.58 -0.42
C GLU A 308 -23.17 10.33 -1.38
N ASP A 309 -24.48 10.08 -1.29
CA ASP A 309 -25.49 10.67 -2.17
C ASP A 309 -25.62 12.20 -2.03
N THR A 310 -25.04 12.76 -0.95
CA THR A 310 -25.07 14.19 -0.65
C THR A 310 -23.67 14.76 -0.51
N ALA A 311 -23.48 15.96 -1.06
CA ALA A 311 -22.28 16.77 -0.86
C ALA A 311 -22.45 17.83 0.24
N ASP A 312 -23.64 17.95 0.84
CA ASP A 312 -23.92 18.91 1.90
C ASP A 312 -23.20 18.50 3.20
N PRO A 313 -22.28 19.34 3.73
CA PRO A 313 -21.59 19.06 4.97
C PRO A 313 -22.49 18.77 6.17
N ASP A 314 -23.64 19.44 6.30
CA ASP A 314 -24.52 19.29 7.47
C ASP A 314 -25.30 17.96 7.42
N GLU A 315 -25.71 17.53 6.23
CA GLU A 315 -26.30 16.21 6.02
C GLU A 315 -25.28 15.10 6.29
N LEU A 316 -24.04 15.26 5.81
CA LEU A 316 -22.94 14.32 6.08
C LEU A 316 -22.65 14.19 7.58
N VAL A 317 -22.61 15.31 8.31
CA VAL A 317 -22.43 15.29 9.77
C VAL A 317 -23.57 14.50 10.45
N THR A 318 -24.81 14.69 9.99
CA THR A 318 -25.98 13.98 10.52
C THR A 318 -25.86 12.47 10.27
N LEU A 319 -25.49 12.08 9.05
CA LEU A 319 -25.28 10.69 8.65
C LEU A 319 -24.17 10.00 9.46
N PHE A 320 -23.02 10.66 9.63
CA PHE A 320 -21.90 10.10 10.40
C PHE A 320 -22.26 9.95 11.89
N ARG A 321 -22.99 10.91 12.46
CA ARG A 321 -23.51 10.80 13.84
C ARG A 321 -24.50 9.65 13.99
N ALA A 322 -25.37 9.42 13.00
CA ALA A 322 -26.31 8.31 13.02
C ALA A 322 -25.57 6.95 12.99
N ARG A 323 -24.60 6.77 12.10
CA ARG A 323 -23.78 5.54 12.03
C ARG A 323 -23.02 5.29 13.32
N LYS A 324 -22.44 6.34 13.90
CA LYS A 324 -21.77 6.28 15.20
C LYS A 324 -22.73 5.84 16.32
N ALA A 325 -23.93 6.40 16.37
CA ALA A 325 -24.94 6.05 17.36
C ALA A 325 -25.38 4.58 17.22
N GLU A 326 -25.57 4.10 15.99
CA GLU A 326 -25.93 2.71 15.71
C GLU A 326 -24.81 1.73 16.12
N MET A 327 -23.54 2.08 15.83
CA MET A 327 -22.39 1.31 16.31
C MET A 327 -22.37 1.21 17.83
N CYS A 328 -22.53 2.34 18.54
CA CYS A 328 -22.58 2.36 20.00
C CYS A 328 -23.72 1.47 20.52
N LYS A 329 -24.91 1.56 19.91
CA LYS A 329 -26.06 0.73 20.29
C LYS A 329 -25.76 -0.76 20.12
N LYS A 330 -25.21 -1.19 18.98
CA LYS A 330 -24.85 -2.60 18.72
C LYS A 330 -23.78 -3.14 19.68
N LEU A 331 -22.84 -2.28 20.09
CA LEU A 331 -21.81 -2.63 21.07
C LEU A 331 -22.24 -2.39 22.52
N ARG A 332 -23.49 -1.98 22.76
CA ARG A 332 -24.03 -1.63 24.08
C ARG A 332 -23.20 -0.57 24.82
N LEU A 333 -22.64 0.37 24.06
CA LEU A 333 -21.89 1.51 24.54
C LEU A 333 -22.79 2.74 24.68
N PRO A 334 -22.42 3.71 25.55
CA PRO A 334 -23.12 4.99 25.62
C PRO A 334 -23.11 5.71 24.26
N SER A 335 -24.25 6.28 23.87
CA SER A 335 -24.37 7.07 22.63
C SER A 335 -23.45 8.31 22.61
N THR A 336 -22.95 8.73 23.76
CA THR A 336 -22.01 9.84 23.96
C THR A 336 -20.54 9.44 23.81
N ALA A 337 -20.22 8.16 23.54
CA ALA A 337 -18.85 7.69 23.40
C ALA A 337 -18.07 8.54 22.37
N LYS A 338 -17.02 9.23 22.82
CA LYS A 338 -16.23 10.10 21.94
C LYS A 338 -15.15 9.33 21.19
N MET A 339 -14.55 8.34 21.84
CA MET A 339 -13.51 7.49 21.27
C MET A 339 -14.13 6.36 20.45
N CYS A 340 -13.47 6.02 19.34
CA CYS A 340 -13.81 4.84 18.56
C CYS A 340 -13.55 3.58 19.41
N PRO A 341 -14.53 2.68 19.58
CA PRO A 341 -14.33 1.45 20.34
C PRO A 341 -13.38 0.50 19.60
N SER A 342 -12.61 -0.27 20.36
CA SER A 342 -11.73 -1.28 19.76
C SER A 342 -12.53 -2.52 19.36
N LEU A 343 -12.27 -3.05 18.18
CA LEU A 343 -12.85 -4.32 17.73
C LEU A 343 -11.77 -5.40 17.67
N ASN A 344 -12.11 -6.58 18.16
CA ASN A 344 -11.29 -7.77 17.97
C ASN A 344 -11.55 -8.32 16.57
N VAL A 345 -10.49 -8.50 15.80
CA VAL A 345 -10.51 -9.09 14.48
C VAL A 345 -9.69 -10.36 14.55
N TRP A 346 -10.32 -11.48 14.27
CA TRP A 346 -9.67 -12.78 14.30
C TRP A 346 -9.32 -13.27 12.90
N GLY A 347 -8.29 -14.09 12.85
CA GLY A 347 -7.92 -14.87 11.68
C GLY A 347 -8.63 -16.22 11.67
N PRO A 348 -8.62 -16.90 10.51
CA PRO A 348 -8.97 -18.31 10.45
C PRO A 348 -7.94 -19.13 11.24
N HIS A 349 -8.40 -19.96 12.18
CA HIS A 349 -7.55 -20.80 13.02
C HIS A 349 -7.44 -22.23 12.45
N GLY A 350 -6.26 -22.83 12.58
CA GLY A 350 -6.02 -24.21 12.16
C GLY A 350 -5.98 -24.42 10.65
N GLU A 351 -6.31 -25.65 10.23
CA GLU A 351 -6.36 -26.05 8.82
C GLU A 351 -7.65 -25.57 8.16
N ILE A 352 -7.50 -24.80 7.08
CA ILE A 352 -8.61 -24.22 6.32
C ILE A 352 -8.89 -25.13 5.13
N THR A 353 -10.10 -25.68 5.08
CA THR A 353 -10.55 -26.58 3.99
C THR A 353 -11.47 -25.83 3.03
N ILE A 354 -11.68 -26.41 1.85
CA ILE A 354 -12.59 -25.90 0.82
C ILE A 354 -13.68 -26.93 0.51
N THR A 355 -14.84 -26.49 0.02
CA THR A 355 -15.86 -27.42 -0.49
C THR A 355 -15.57 -27.83 -1.94
N GLU A 356 -16.15 -28.93 -2.39
CA GLU A 356 -15.96 -29.48 -3.75
C GLU A 356 -16.38 -28.47 -4.83
N GLU A 357 -17.43 -27.68 -4.59
CA GLU A 357 -17.89 -26.66 -5.53
C GLU A 357 -16.86 -25.54 -5.70
N VAL A 358 -16.21 -25.13 -4.61
CA VAL A 358 -15.14 -24.12 -4.67
C VAL A 358 -13.90 -24.69 -5.34
N GLU A 359 -13.57 -25.95 -5.07
CA GLU A 359 -12.47 -26.65 -5.74
C GLU A 359 -12.67 -26.67 -7.26
N TYR A 360 -13.88 -27.05 -7.71
CA TYR A 360 -14.24 -27.03 -9.14
C TYR A 360 -14.10 -25.63 -9.76
N GLU A 361 -14.54 -24.58 -9.07
CA GLU A 361 -14.40 -23.19 -9.53
C GLU A 361 -12.92 -22.76 -9.66
N ILE A 362 -12.08 -23.16 -8.70
CA ILE A 362 -10.64 -22.93 -8.73
C ILE A 362 -10.00 -23.65 -9.93
N GLU A 363 -10.33 -24.92 -10.14
CA GLU A 363 -9.83 -25.71 -11.26
C GLU A 363 -10.26 -25.12 -12.61
N ARG A 364 -11.53 -24.73 -12.73
CA ARG A 364 -12.08 -24.10 -13.93
C ARG A 364 -11.34 -22.80 -14.28
N GLU A 365 -11.13 -21.91 -13.29
CA GLU A 365 -10.40 -20.65 -13.54
C GLU A 365 -8.92 -20.89 -13.85
N ARG A 366 -8.26 -21.85 -13.19
CA ARG A 366 -6.87 -22.22 -13.50
C ARG A 366 -6.73 -22.80 -14.92
N ALA A 367 -7.67 -23.63 -15.35
CA ALA A 367 -7.73 -24.17 -16.71
C ALA A 367 -7.90 -23.04 -17.74
N ALA A 368 -8.83 -22.10 -17.48
CA ALA A 368 -9.03 -20.94 -18.35
C ALA A 368 -7.79 -20.03 -18.43
N ASN A 369 -7.10 -19.80 -17.31
CA ASN A 369 -5.85 -19.05 -17.27
C ASN A 369 -4.75 -19.73 -18.08
N SER A 370 -4.60 -21.05 -17.91
CA SER A 370 -3.60 -21.87 -18.62
C SER A 370 -3.86 -21.91 -20.14
N ALA A 371 -5.13 -21.80 -20.55
CA ALA A 371 -5.55 -21.67 -21.94
C ALA A 371 -5.40 -20.24 -22.51
N GLY A 372 -4.96 -19.27 -21.71
CA GLY A 372 -4.79 -17.87 -22.14
C GLY A 372 -6.11 -17.11 -22.35
N LEU A 373 -7.21 -17.57 -21.75
CA LEU A 373 -8.54 -16.95 -21.89
C LEU A 373 -8.77 -15.77 -20.92
N LEU A 374 -7.85 -15.53 -20.00
CA LEU A 374 -7.94 -14.49 -18.97
C LEU A 374 -6.91 -13.38 -19.22
N ASP A 375 -7.23 -12.16 -18.80
CA ASP A 375 -6.28 -11.05 -18.79
C ASP A 375 -5.05 -11.40 -17.94
N ALA A 376 -3.86 -11.19 -18.51
CA ALA A 376 -2.58 -11.44 -17.85
C ALA A 376 -2.43 -10.65 -16.53
N VAL A 377 -3.04 -9.47 -16.41
CA VAL A 377 -3.00 -8.66 -15.17
C VAL A 377 -3.75 -9.35 -14.02
N ASP A 378 -4.69 -10.24 -14.34
CA ASP A 378 -5.49 -11.00 -13.38
C ASP A 378 -5.03 -12.46 -13.23
N GLY A 379 -3.81 -12.78 -13.69
CA GLY A 379 -3.25 -14.14 -13.64
C GLY A 379 -3.12 -14.74 -12.24
N HIS A 380 -3.14 -13.91 -11.19
CA HIS A 380 -3.10 -14.35 -9.79
C HIS A 380 -4.44 -14.18 -9.05
N ARG A 381 -5.55 -13.87 -9.75
CA ARG A 381 -6.85 -13.60 -9.09
C ARG A 381 -7.31 -14.75 -8.19
N VAL A 382 -7.19 -16.00 -8.64
CA VAL A 382 -7.63 -17.20 -7.90
C VAL A 382 -6.91 -17.26 -6.56
N SER A 383 -5.60 -17.04 -6.60
CA SER A 383 -4.72 -17.03 -5.42
C SER A 383 -5.11 -15.93 -4.43
N ILE A 384 -5.48 -14.75 -4.93
CA ILE A 384 -5.97 -13.65 -4.08
C ILE A 384 -7.34 -14.00 -3.48
N ARG A 385 -8.27 -14.47 -4.30
CA ARG A 385 -9.65 -14.79 -3.89
C ARG A 385 -9.67 -15.85 -2.81
N ILE A 386 -8.91 -16.94 -2.95
CA ILE A 386 -8.92 -18.00 -1.94
C ILE A 386 -8.36 -17.55 -0.59
N ARG A 387 -7.35 -16.66 -0.57
CA ARG A 387 -6.86 -16.05 0.68
C ARG A 387 -7.92 -15.19 1.35
N LEU A 388 -8.64 -14.38 0.55
CA LEU A 388 -9.74 -13.55 1.05
C LEU A 388 -10.91 -14.40 1.56
N ALA A 389 -11.29 -15.43 0.79
CA ALA A 389 -12.36 -16.35 1.12
C ALA A 389 -12.06 -17.11 2.41
N ALA A 390 -10.81 -17.52 2.62
CA ALA A 390 -10.35 -18.14 3.85
C ALA A 390 -10.44 -17.22 5.07
N ILE A 391 -10.05 -15.94 4.93
CA ILE A 391 -10.21 -14.95 6.00
C ILE A 391 -11.70 -14.76 6.33
N PHE A 392 -12.54 -14.61 5.31
CA PHE A 392 -13.98 -14.49 5.48
C PHE A 392 -14.60 -15.73 6.11
N ALA A 393 -14.21 -16.93 5.69
CA ALA A 393 -14.63 -18.18 6.30
C ALA A 393 -14.26 -18.24 7.79
N GLY A 394 -13.09 -17.71 8.18
CA GLY A 394 -12.73 -17.51 9.58
C GLY A 394 -13.70 -16.59 10.32
N TRP A 395 -14.07 -15.46 9.73
CA TRP A 395 -15.07 -14.55 10.30
C TRP A 395 -16.46 -15.18 10.42
N VAL A 396 -16.86 -15.99 9.44
CA VAL A 396 -18.14 -16.71 9.43
C VAL A 396 -18.17 -17.81 10.47
N ALA A 397 -17.09 -18.61 10.57
CA ALA A 397 -16.96 -19.68 11.56
C ALA A 397 -16.92 -19.13 13.00
N GLY A 398 -16.41 -17.91 13.17
CA GLY A 398 -16.22 -17.31 14.48
C GLY A 398 -14.92 -17.76 15.15
N PHE A 399 -14.59 -17.12 16.26
CA PHE A 399 -13.31 -17.30 16.93
C PHE A 399 -13.10 -18.74 17.43
N GLY A 400 -11.98 -19.35 17.05
CA GLY A 400 -11.56 -20.69 17.49
C GLY A 400 -12.26 -21.86 16.80
N ASN A 401 -13.17 -21.60 15.86
CA ASN A 401 -13.83 -22.65 15.09
C ASN A 401 -13.09 -22.92 13.78
N GLN A 402 -13.22 -24.16 13.27
CA GLN A 402 -12.60 -24.54 12.00
C GLN A 402 -13.32 -23.85 10.83
N PRO A 403 -12.60 -23.10 9.99
CA PRO A 403 -13.18 -22.43 8.83
C PRO A 403 -13.29 -23.38 7.64
N VAL A 404 -14.41 -23.29 6.93
CA VAL A 404 -14.64 -23.96 5.65
C VAL A 404 -14.94 -22.91 4.59
N VAL A 405 -14.15 -22.89 3.51
CA VAL A 405 -14.40 -22.02 2.37
C VAL A 405 -15.48 -22.66 1.50
N ASP A 406 -16.69 -22.13 1.61
CA ASP A 406 -17.84 -22.47 0.79
C ASP A 406 -18.05 -21.46 -0.36
N MET A 407 -19.10 -21.65 -1.14
CA MET A 407 -19.45 -20.73 -2.23
C MET A 407 -19.81 -19.31 -1.76
N ASN A 408 -20.26 -19.12 -0.50
CA ASN A 408 -20.49 -17.79 0.04
C ASN A 408 -19.18 -17.05 0.27
N ALA A 409 -18.20 -17.73 0.86
CA ALA A 409 -16.86 -17.19 1.05
C ALA A 409 -16.18 -16.90 -0.29
N TRP A 410 -16.34 -17.80 -1.27
CA TRP A 410 -15.84 -17.59 -2.63
C TRP A 410 -16.50 -16.39 -3.32
N TRP A 411 -17.82 -16.27 -3.25
CA TRP A 411 -18.57 -15.12 -3.78
C TRP A 411 -18.14 -13.81 -3.13
N TRP A 412 -18.05 -13.78 -1.80
CA TRP A 412 -17.60 -12.60 -1.06
C TRP A 412 -16.21 -12.15 -1.53
N ALA A 413 -15.27 -13.09 -1.66
CA ALA A 413 -13.94 -12.81 -2.17
C ALA A 413 -13.98 -12.29 -3.62
N CYS A 414 -14.87 -12.82 -4.45
CA CYS A 414 -15.09 -12.31 -5.81
C CYS A 414 -15.55 -10.84 -5.79
N CYS A 415 -16.54 -10.47 -4.98
CA CYS A 415 -17.00 -9.08 -4.80
C CYS A 415 -15.87 -8.15 -4.34
N VAL A 416 -15.06 -8.58 -3.37
CA VAL A 416 -13.91 -7.81 -2.88
C VAL A 416 -12.86 -7.61 -3.99
N THR A 417 -12.54 -8.67 -4.75
CA THR A 417 -11.60 -8.54 -5.88
C THR A 417 -12.14 -7.69 -7.02
N GLU A 418 -13.45 -7.70 -7.26
CA GLU A 418 -14.08 -6.84 -8.27
C GLU A 418 -13.99 -5.36 -7.89
N LYS A 419 -14.27 -5.00 -6.63
CA LYS A 419 -14.03 -3.62 -6.17
C LYS A 419 -12.57 -3.23 -6.34
N SER A 420 -11.64 -4.14 -6.07
CA SER A 420 -10.22 -3.90 -6.29
C SER A 420 -9.88 -3.64 -7.76
N ARG A 421 -10.49 -4.39 -8.68
CA ARG A 421 -10.31 -4.22 -10.12
C ARG A 421 -10.83 -2.86 -10.58
N ARG A 422 -12.04 -2.46 -10.15
CA ARG A 422 -12.63 -1.15 -10.47
C ARG A 422 -11.77 0.00 -9.97
N THR A 423 -11.27 -0.10 -8.73
CA THR A 423 -10.39 0.92 -8.15
C THR A 423 -9.07 1.03 -8.92
N ARG A 424 -8.51 -0.10 -9.38
CA ARG A 424 -7.32 -0.13 -10.24
C ARG A 424 -7.56 0.59 -11.56
N LEU A 425 -8.68 0.31 -12.23
CA LEU A 425 -9.05 0.97 -13.50
C LEU A 425 -9.25 2.47 -13.32
N TRP A 426 -9.97 2.88 -12.28
CA TRP A 426 -10.13 4.29 -11.93
C TRP A 426 -8.79 5.00 -11.68
N ALA A 427 -7.87 4.36 -10.94
CA ALA A 427 -6.55 4.91 -10.70
C ALA A 427 -5.72 5.02 -11.99
N GLN A 428 -5.83 4.04 -12.90
CA GLN A 428 -5.18 4.07 -14.22
C GLN A 428 -5.64 5.27 -15.04
N GLU A 429 -6.95 5.51 -15.12
CA GLU A 429 -7.51 6.67 -15.82
C GLU A 429 -6.97 7.99 -15.24
N ARG A 430 -6.85 8.09 -13.92
CA ARG A 430 -6.30 9.28 -13.24
C ARG A 430 -4.83 9.51 -13.56
N VAL A 431 -4.03 8.45 -13.58
CA VAL A 431 -2.61 8.52 -13.98
C VAL A 431 -2.49 8.99 -15.43
N ASP A 432 -3.30 8.46 -16.34
CA ASP A 432 -3.26 8.83 -17.75
C ASP A 432 -3.69 10.30 -17.98
N GLN A 433 -4.71 10.77 -17.26
CA GLN A 433 -5.13 12.18 -17.25
C GLN A 433 -4.03 13.09 -16.71
N HIS A 434 -3.39 12.72 -15.60
CA HIS A 434 -2.30 13.48 -15.01
C HIS A 434 -1.11 13.56 -15.97
N ARG A 435 -0.71 12.43 -16.57
CA ARG A 435 0.37 12.36 -17.57
C ARG A 435 0.08 13.24 -18.78
N SER A 436 -1.14 13.21 -19.30
CA SER A 436 -1.56 14.06 -20.43
C SER A 436 -1.44 15.55 -20.09
N THR A 437 -1.87 15.94 -18.88
CA THR A 437 -1.77 17.33 -18.39
C THR A 437 -0.32 17.78 -18.26
N VAL A 438 0.53 16.97 -17.61
CA VAL A 438 1.96 17.26 -17.46
C VAL A 438 2.66 17.39 -18.81
N ASN A 439 2.40 16.47 -19.75
CA ASN A 439 2.96 16.54 -21.10
C ASN A 439 2.53 17.80 -21.85
N ARG A 440 1.28 18.22 -21.69
CA ARG A 440 0.76 19.45 -22.29
C ARG A 440 1.45 20.69 -21.73
N ASP A 441 1.68 20.76 -20.42
CA ASP A 441 2.33 21.90 -19.79
C ASP A 441 3.83 21.95 -20.09
N LEU A 442 4.51 20.79 -20.16
CA LEU A 442 5.88 20.70 -20.67
C LEU A 442 5.96 21.19 -22.11
N GLY A 443 5.03 20.78 -22.98
CA GLY A 443 4.97 21.25 -24.36
C GLY A 443 4.78 22.77 -24.50
N LYS A 444 3.95 23.38 -23.63
CA LYS A 444 3.83 24.85 -23.57
C LYS A 444 5.13 25.50 -23.14
N SER A 445 5.75 25.00 -22.07
CA SER A 445 7.01 25.56 -21.56
C SER A 445 8.15 25.44 -22.58
N ASP A 446 8.23 24.33 -23.31
CA ASP A 446 9.21 24.16 -24.38
C ASP A 446 8.92 25.06 -25.59
N ALA A 447 7.65 25.31 -25.92
CA ALA A 447 7.29 26.30 -26.93
C ALA A 447 7.68 27.73 -26.53
N GLU A 448 7.42 28.14 -25.28
CA GLU A 448 7.82 29.44 -24.73
C GLU A 448 9.35 29.60 -24.75
N ARG A 449 10.10 28.56 -24.35
CA ARG A 449 11.56 28.54 -24.42
C ARG A 449 12.07 28.69 -25.85
N LEU A 450 11.44 28.02 -26.80
CA LEU A 450 11.81 28.08 -28.21
C LEU A 450 11.51 29.46 -28.81
N GLN A 451 10.37 30.06 -28.45
CA GLN A 451 10.02 31.42 -28.84
C GLN A 451 11.02 32.43 -28.27
N ALA A 452 11.29 32.41 -26.96
CA ALA A 452 12.26 33.31 -26.33
C ALA A 452 13.67 33.18 -26.94
N LYS A 453 14.09 31.95 -27.29
CA LYS A 453 15.35 31.71 -28.00
C LYS A 453 15.35 32.31 -29.40
N ASN A 454 14.25 32.20 -30.14
CA ASN A 454 14.12 32.78 -31.47
C ASN A 454 14.13 34.31 -31.41
N ASP A 455 13.37 34.91 -30.49
CA ASP A 455 13.31 36.36 -30.29
C ASP A 455 14.68 36.94 -29.94
N GLU A 456 15.43 36.30 -29.02
CA GLU A 456 16.79 36.73 -28.68
C GLU A 456 17.76 36.53 -29.85
N THR A 457 17.61 35.45 -30.62
CA THR A 457 18.43 35.22 -31.83
C THR A 457 18.16 36.30 -32.87
N GLU A 458 16.91 36.69 -33.07
CA GLU A 458 16.51 37.77 -33.98
C GLU A 458 17.05 39.12 -33.49
N ASN A 459 16.91 39.43 -32.19
CA ASN A 459 17.48 40.63 -31.58
C ASN A 459 19.01 40.72 -31.77
N ILE A 460 19.75 39.61 -31.59
CA ILE A 460 21.19 39.55 -31.88
C ILE A 460 21.47 39.78 -33.37
N ILE A 461 20.64 39.24 -34.26
CA ILE A 461 20.76 39.46 -35.70
C ILE A 461 20.57 40.96 -36.00
N GLU A 462 19.54 41.60 -35.45
CA GLU A 462 19.22 43.00 -35.71
C GLU A 462 20.22 43.98 -35.10
N THR A 463 20.60 43.79 -33.84
CA THR A 463 21.44 44.76 -33.10
C THR A 463 22.93 44.61 -33.38
N LYS A 464 23.41 43.39 -33.61
CA LYS A 464 24.85 43.10 -33.77
C LYS A 464 25.19 42.69 -35.19
N THR A 465 24.42 41.77 -35.77
CA THR A 465 24.83 41.13 -37.04
C THR A 465 24.57 42.03 -38.24
N ARG A 466 23.36 42.56 -38.41
CA ARG A 466 22.98 43.43 -39.54
C ARG A 466 23.82 44.71 -39.59
N PRO A 467 24.10 45.45 -38.50
CA PRO A 467 24.96 46.63 -38.55
C PRO A 467 26.40 46.31 -38.93
N ARG A 468 26.95 45.18 -38.44
CA ARG A 468 28.29 44.71 -38.84
C ARG A 468 28.34 44.34 -40.32
N VAL A 469 27.33 43.64 -40.82
CA VAL A 469 27.21 43.30 -42.25
C VAL A 469 27.05 44.56 -43.09
N ARG A 470 26.24 45.55 -42.65
CA ARG A 470 26.09 46.85 -43.30
C ARG A 470 27.43 47.56 -43.44
N LYS A 471 28.12 47.76 -42.31
CA LYS A 471 29.40 48.45 -42.27
C LYS A 471 30.41 47.78 -43.20
N ARG A 472 30.51 46.45 -43.15
CA ARG A 472 31.44 45.71 -44.01
C ARG A 472 31.06 45.76 -45.49
N ALA A 473 29.77 45.75 -45.80
CA ALA A 473 29.29 45.89 -47.18
C ALA A 473 29.61 47.27 -47.76
N ILE A 474 29.51 48.34 -46.96
CA ILE A 474 29.94 49.71 -47.34
C ILE A 474 31.45 49.73 -47.61
N GLU A 475 32.28 49.22 -46.69
CA GLU A 475 33.74 49.16 -46.85
C GLU A 475 34.13 48.40 -48.14
N VAL A 476 33.42 47.32 -48.47
CA VAL A 476 33.66 46.54 -49.69
C VAL A 476 33.21 47.30 -50.94
N ALA A 477 32.07 48.00 -50.88
CA ALA A 477 31.55 48.80 -51.99
C ALA A 477 32.49 49.96 -52.34
N GLU A 478 33.01 50.67 -51.33
CA GLU A 478 34.02 51.74 -51.49
C GLU A 478 35.27 51.24 -52.21
N VAL A 479 35.75 50.04 -51.86
CA VAL A 479 36.92 49.42 -52.50
C VAL A 479 36.64 48.97 -53.93
N LEU A 480 35.42 48.53 -54.24
CA LEU A 480 35.06 48.08 -55.58
C LEU A 480 34.91 49.24 -56.57
N GLY A 481 34.49 50.42 -56.11
CA GLY A 481 34.24 51.59 -56.95
C GLY A 481 32.99 51.43 -57.83
N ASN A 482 32.40 52.56 -58.26
CA ASN A 482 31.19 52.53 -59.09
C ASN A 482 31.52 52.30 -60.57
N PRO A 483 30.76 51.46 -61.30
CA PRO A 483 29.60 50.68 -60.85
C PRO A 483 29.99 49.30 -60.26
N PHE A 484 29.27 48.87 -59.20
CA PHE A 484 29.38 47.53 -58.62
C PHE A 484 28.02 46.81 -58.57
N THR A 485 28.05 45.49 -58.36
CA THR A 485 26.86 44.65 -58.19
C THR A 485 26.80 44.01 -56.79
N LEU A 486 25.60 43.71 -56.30
CA LEU A 486 25.41 43.02 -55.01
C LEU A 486 26.09 41.65 -54.97
N ASN A 487 26.19 40.94 -56.09
CA ASN A 487 26.91 39.67 -56.17
C ASN A 487 28.42 39.84 -55.95
N GLN A 488 29.02 40.93 -56.42
CA GLN A 488 30.44 41.21 -56.17
C GLN A 488 30.70 41.51 -54.69
N ILE A 489 29.79 42.21 -54.00
CA ILE A 489 29.86 42.41 -52.54
C ILE A 489 29.70 41.06 -51.81
N LYS A 490 28.71 40.25 -52.19
CA LYS A 490 28.43 38.93 -51.60
C LYS A 490 29.63 37.98 -51.68
N GLN A 491 30.36 37.99 -52.80
CA GLN A 491 31.57 37.17 -52.99
C GLN A 491 32.72 37.57 -52.06
N LYS A 492 32.82 38.85 -51.68
CA LYS A 492 33.89 39.37 -50.81
C LYS A 492 33.58 39.30 -49.31
N LEU A 493 32.35 38.97 -48.92
CA LEU A 493 32.00 38.67 -47.52
C LEU A 493 32.46 37.25 -47.15
N SER A 494 33.08 37.13 -45.97
CA SER A 494 33.80 35.91 -45.55
C SER A 494 32.95 34.86 -44.82
N GLY A 495 31.67 35.13 -44.53
CA GLY A 495 30.80 34.20 -43.80
C GLY A 495 29.43 33.96 -44.47
N LYS A 496 28.94 32.71 -44.42
CA LYS A 496 27.60 32.33 -44.92
C LYS A 496 26.49 33.20 -44.30
N THR A 497 26.50 33.35 -42.98
CA THR A 497 25.55 34.22 -42.26
C THR A 497 25.60 35.68 -42.72
N GLN A 498 26.79 36.22 -43.03
CA GLN A 498 26.92 37.58 -43.54
C GLN A 498 26.34 37.72 -44.96
N ARG A 499 26.55 36.71 -45.81
CA ARG A 499 26.01 36.67 -47.18
C ARG A 499 24.49 36.52 -47.19
N ASP A 500 23.93 35.78 -46.25
CA ASP A 500 22.48 35.58 -46.12
C ASP A 500 21.82 36.85 -45.57
N GLN A 501 22.45 37.52 -44.60
CA GLN A 501 21.95 38.78 -44.05
C GLN A 501 22.14 39.99 -44.98
N LEU A 502 23.04 39.92 -45.97
CA LEU A 502 23.27 41.00 -46.95
C LEU A 502 21.99 41.42 -47.67
N VAL A 503 21.10 40.47 -47.99
CA VAL A 503 19.83 40.74 -48.70
C VAL A 503 18.94 41.71 -47.92
N TYR A 504 18.93 41.60 -46.59
CA TYR A 504 18.13 42.45 -45.70
C TYR A 504 18.70 43.86 -45.49
N VAL A 505 19.95 44.08 -45.88
CA VAL A 505 20.66 45.36 -45.72
C VAL A 505 20.92 46.04 -47.08
N ALA A 506 20.87 45.28 -48.17
CA ALA A 506 21.12 45.72 -49.54
C ALA A 506 20.21 46.87 -50.00
N ALA A 507 18.96 46.93 -49.53
CA ALA A 507 18.03 47.99 -49.88
C ALA A 507 18.55 49.38 -49.49
N GLY A 508 19.17 49.51 -48.31
CA GLY A 508 19.74 50.79 -47.85
C GLY A 508 21.02 51.19 -48.59
N LEU A 509 21.80 50.21 -49.08
CA LEU A 509 23.03 50.45 -49.84
C LEU A 509 22.78 50.97 -51.26
N LEU A 510 21.61 50.68 -51.83
CA LEU A 510 21.22 51.13 -53.16
C LEU A 510 20.52 52.50 -53.15
N THR A 511 19.98 52.92 -52.01
CA THR A 511 19.32 54.23 -51.82
C THR A 511 20.27 55.33 -51.32
N GLU A 512 21.47 54.98 -50.84
CA GLU A 512 22.54 55.94 -50.46
C GLU A 512 23.49 56.26 -51.63
N GLN A 513 23.18 55.77 -52.85
CA GLN A 513 23.75 56.26 -54.12
C GLN A 513 23.06 57.55 -54.55
#